data_AF-A0AAW6B6Q5-F1
#
_entry.id   AF-A0AAW6B6Q5-F1
#
_cell.length_a   1.000
_cell.length_b   1.000
_cell.length_c   1.000
_cell.angle_alpha   90.00
_cell.angle_beta   90.00
_cell.angle_gamma   90.00
#
_symmetry.space_group_name_H-M   'P 1'
#
loop_
_entity.id
_entity.type
_entity.pdbx_description
1 polymer ?
#
loop_
_entity_poly.entity_id
_entity_poly.type
_entity_poly.pdbx_seq_one_letter_code
_entity_poly.pdbx_strand_id
1 'polypeptide(L)' 'MLKKYGVSPAQLMLAFDLQLGCIVLPKSDNVSEMKDNLSVDFEISKEDMDELVKLKENTQAMSV' A
#
# COMPACT_ATOMS: atom_id res chain seq x y z
N MET A 1 -3.91 -9.98 3.69
CA MET A 1 -2.57 -9.38 3.79
C MET A 1 -2.40 -8.47 5.02
N LEU A 2 -3.32 -7.56 5.34
CA LEU A 2 -3.20 -6.65 6.50
C LEU A 2 -2.89 -7.33 7.83
N LYS A 3 -3.58 -8.44 8.16
CA LYS A 3 -3.31 -9.22 9.38
C LYS A 3 -1.97 -9.98 9.36
N LYS A 4 -1.45 -10.29 8.17
CA LYS A 4 -0.18 -11.02 7.97
C LYS A 4 1.01 -10.10 8.28
N TYR A 5 0.92 -8.85 7.85
CA TYR A 5 1.95 -7.83 8.09
C TYR A 5 1.70 -6.96 9.34
N GLY A 6 0.48 -6.99 9.89
CA GLY A 6 0.10 -6.19 11.05
C GLY A 6 0.02 -4.69 10.76
N VAL A 7 -0.13 -4.30 9.49
CA VAL A 7 -0.09 -2.90 9.03
C VAL A 7 -1.47 -2.39 8.62
N SER A 8 -1.61 -1.06 8.60
CA SER A 8 -2.79 -0.40 8.06
C SER A 8 -2.88 -0.54 6.53
N PRO A 9 -4.09 -0.40 5.94
CA PRO A 9 -4.25 -0.39 4.49
C PRO A 9 -3.38 0.65 3.79
N ALA A 10 -3.28 1.86 4.36
CA ALA A 10 -2.48 2.94 3.79
C ALA A 10 -0.99 2.58 3.76
N GLN A 11 -0.45 2.03 4.85
CA GLN A 11 0.93 1.56 4.92
C GLN A 11 1.23 0.47 3.87
N LEU A 12 0.31 -0.47 3.67
CA LEU A 12 0.46 -1.51 2.64
C LEU A 12 0.52 -0.93 1.23
N MET A 13 -0.32 0.05 0.90
CA MET A 13 -0.31 0.68 -0.42
C MET A 13 0.96 1.52 -0.63
N LEU A 14 1.41 2.26 0.38
CA LEU A 14 2.64 3.04 0.31
C LEU A 14 3.87 2.15 0.09
N ALA A 15 3.97 1.03 0.82
CA ALA A 15 5.05 0.07 0.65
C ALA A 15 5.00 -0.61 -0.74
N PHE A 16 3.79 -0.93 -1.23
CA PHE A 16 3.59 -1.49 -2.56
C PHE A 16 4.11 -0.55 -3.65
N ASP A 17 3.70 0.71 -3.63
CA ASP A 17 4.13 1.71 -4.62
C ASP A 17 5.64 1.97 -4.54
N LEU A 18 6.21 2.04 -3.33
CA LEU A 18 7.66 2.17 -3.12
C LEU A 18 8.44 1.01 -3.75
N GLN A 19 7.97 -0.23 -3.57
CA GLN A 19 8.60 -1.41 -4.15
C GLN A 19 8.45 -1.52 -5.67
N LEU A 20 7.40 -0.93 -6.24
CA LEU A 20 7.27 -0.77 -7.69
C LEU A 20 8.22 0.29 -8.27
N GLY A 21 8.96 1.01 -7.43
CA GLY A 21 9.85 2.09 -7.83
C GLY A 21 9.14 3.44 -8.00
N CYS A 22 7.91 3.58 -7.51
CA CYS A 22 7.18 4.85 -7.50
C CYS A 22 7.59 5.71 -6.29
N ILE A 23 7.65 7.02 -6.49
CA ILE A 23 7.78 7.97 -5.38
C ILE A 23 6.38 8.26 -4.85
N VAL A 24 6.13 7.90 -3.59
CA VAL A 24 4.86 8.19 -2.91
C VAL A 24 4.92 9.49 -2.12
N LEU A 25 3.88 10.31 -2.27
CA LEU A 25 3.69 11.55 -1.52
C LEU A 25 2.35 11.47 -0.77
N PRO A 26 2.29 10.79 0.39
CA PRO A 26 1.06 10.63 1.14
C PRO A 26 0.57 11.99 1.65
N LYS A 27 -0.61 12.41 1.20
CA LYS A 27 -1.34 13.52 1.84
C LYS A 27 -1.98 13.00 3.12
N SER A 28 -1.80 13.70 4.23
CA SER A 28 -2.66 13.55 5.40
C SER A 28 -2.74 14.85 6.18
N ASP A 29 -3.92 15.11 6.73
CA ASP A 29 -4.20 16.22 7.64
C ASP A 29 -4.29 15.74 9.11
N ASN A 30 -4.19 14.42 9.34
CA ASN A 30 -4.29 13.77 10.64
C ASN A 30 -2.91 13.33 11.15
N VAL A 31 -2.52 13.78 12.34
CA VAL A 31 -1.19 13.49 12.91
C VAL A 31 -0.92 11.99 13.09
N SER A 32 -1.95 11.20 13.41
CA SER A 32 -1.81 9.74 13.54
C SER A 32 -1.49 9.08 12.20
N GLU A 33 -2.23 9.44 11.15
CA GLU A 33 -2.01 8.94 9.79
C GLU A 33 -0.65 9.39 9.25
N MET A 34 -0.22 10.62 9.53
CA MET A 34 1.13 11.08 9.16
C MET A 34 2.23 10.20 9.76
N LYS A 35 2.09 9.80 11.04
CA LYS A 35 3.03 8.89 11.68
C LYS A 35 2.99 7.51 11.06
N ASP A 36 1.79 6.99 10.81
CA ASP A 36 1.62 5.67 10.21
C ASP A 36 2.18 5.63 8.78
N ASN A 37 1.94 6.66 7.98
CA ASN A 37 2.44 6.80 6.61
C ASN A 37 3.97 6.91 6.52
N LEU A 38 4.62 7.39 7.57
CA LEU A 38 6.09 7.43 7.67
C LEU A 38 6.67 6.08 8.12
N SER A 39 5.90 5.28 8.86
CA SER A 39 6.32 3.98 9.40
C SER A 39 6.06 2.85 8.41
N VAL A 40 6.64 2.94 7.21
CA VAL A 40 6.49 1.95 6.11
C VAL A 40 7.75 1.10 5.89
N ASP A 41 8.54 0.87 6.94
CA ASP A 41 9.78 0.06 6.93
C ASP A 41 9.50 -1.46 6.91
N PHE A 42 8.77 -1.96 5.92
CA PHE A 42 8.59 -3.40 5.72
C PHE A 42 8.59 -3.78 4.23
N GLU A 43 8.97 -5.03 3.97
CA GLU A 43 9.06 -5.57 2.62
C GLU A 43 7.87 -6.51 2.37
N ILE A 44 7.07 -6.23 1.33
CA ILE A 44 6.04 -7.13 0.85
C ILE A 44 6.73 -8.27 0.07
N SER A 45 6.32 -9.52 0.31
CA SER A 45 6.86 -10.66 -0.42
C SER A 45 6.45 -10.60 -1.90
N LYS A 46 7.29 -11.19 -2.78
CA LYS A 46 7.02 -11.22 -4.22
C LYS A 46 5.67 -11.87 -4.57
N GLU A 47 5.29 -12.92 -3.83
CA GLU A 47 4.00 -13.61 -3.98
C GLU A 47 2.83 -12.68 -3.69
N ASP A 48 2.90 -11.91 -2.61
CA ASP A 48 1.86 -10.97 -2.21
C ASP A 48 1.82 -9.76 -3.18
N MET A 49 2.98 -9.31 -3.69
CA MET A 49 3.06 -8.30 -4.74
C MET A 49 2.34 -8.74 -6.02
N ASP A 50 2.57 -9.99 -6.47
CA ASP A 50 1.92 -10.54 -7.66
C ASP A 50 0.39 -10.66 -7.47
N GLU A 51 -0.08 -10.98 -6.26
CA GLU A 51 -1.51 -10.95 -5.93
C GLU A 51 -2.09 -9.53 -5.95
N LEU A 52 -1.39 -8.54 -5.41
CA LEU A 52 -1.80 -7.13 -5.41
C LEU A 52 -1.86 -6.55 -6.83
N VAL A 53 -0.92 -6.91 -7.70
CA VAL A 53 -0.93 -6.51 -9.11
C VAL A 53 -2.14 -7.09 -9.85
N LYS A 54 -2.49 -8.36 -9.60
CA LYS A 54 -3.68 -9.00 -10.19
C LYS A 54 -4.99 -8.35 -9.71
N LEU A 55 -5.04 -7.86 -8.48
CA LEU A 55 -6.21 -7.15 -7.95
C LEU A 55 -6.49 -5.84 -8.70
N LYS A 56 -5.44 -5.13 -9.17
CA LYS A 56 -5.57 -3.88 -9.95
C LYS A 56 -6.39 -4.06 -11.23
N GLU A 57 -6.28 -5.22 -11.89
CA GLU A 57 -6.98 -5.47 -13.16
C GLU A 57 -8.50 -5.53 -13.01
N ASN A 58 -9.01 -5.86 -11.81
CA ASN A 58 -10.46 -5.96 -11.57
C ASN A 58 -11.12 -4.64 -11.14
N THR A 59 -10.36 -3.59 -10.77
CA THR A 59 -10.94 -2.31 -10.30
C THR A 59 -11.22 -1.32 -11.43
N GLN A 60 -10.68 -1.52 -12.64
CA GLN A 60 -11.07 -0.73 -13.82
C GLN A 60 -12.52 -0.98 -14.30
N ALA A 61 -13.27 -1.88 -13.67
CA ALA A 61 -14.69 -2.12 -13.96
C ALA A 61 -15.66 -1.22 -13.15
N MET A 62 -15.17 -0.37 -12.25
CA MET A 62 -16.02 0.54 -11.45
C MET A 62 -15.66 2.01 -11.72
N SER A 63 -15.75 2.40 -12.98
CA SER A 63 -15.97 3.80 -13.36
C SER A 63 -17.35 3.92 -13.98
N VAL A 64 -18.35 4.16 -13.13
CA VAL A 64 -19.59 4.90 -13.45
C VAL A 64 -20.04 5.64 -12.20
#